data_AF-A0A4Q2M047-F1
#
_entry.id   AF-A0A4Q2M047-F1
#
_cell.length_a   1.000
_cell.length_b   1.000
_cell.length_c   1.000
_cell.angle_alpha   90.00
_cell.angle_beta   90.00
_cell.angle_gamma   90.00
#
_symmetry.space_group_name_H-M   'P 1'
#
loop_
_entity.id
_entity.type
_entity.pdbx_description
1 polymer ?
#
loop_
_entity_poly.entity_id
_entity_poly.type
_entity_poly.pdbx_seq_one_letter_code
_entity_poly.pdbx_strand_id
1 'polypeptide(L)' 'MQMASMMAMLSAMMTQAEACAAECMKYADMHEDCRMCAEVCRQCAMACSEMMASMSDSMA' A
#
# COMPACT_ATOMS: atom_id res chain seq x y z
N MET A 1 23.42 4.83 1.62
CA MET A 1 22.85 5.13 0.28
C MET A 1 21.57 4.34 -0.05
N GLN A 2 21.38 3.09 0.41
CA GLN A 2 20.26 2.25 -0.06
C GLN A 2 18.89 2.54 0.62
N MET A 3 18.90 2.98 1.88
CA MET A 3 17.68 3.04 2.70
C MET A 3 16.69 4.15 2.30
N ALA A 4 17.20 5.32 1.89
CA ALA A 4 16.37 6.42 1.39
C ALA A 4 15.58 6.04 0.12
N SER A 5 16.19 5.23 -0.76
CA SER A 5 15.52 4.71 -1.95
C SER A 5 14.38 3.75 -1.57
N MET A 6 14.62 2.86 -0.61
CA MET A 6 13.57 1.94 -0.11
C MET A 6 12.40 2.69 0.52
N MET A 7 12.66 3.73 1.33
CA MET A 7 11.61 4.59 1.90
C MET A 7 10.78 5.27 0.81
N ALA A 8 11.45 5.84 -0.20
CA ALA A 8 10.77 6.49 -1.32
C ALA A 8 9.89 5.50 -2.10
N MET A 9 10.37 4.28 -2.35
CA MET A 9 9.60 3.23 -3.04
C MET A 9 8.39 2.77 -2.21
N LEU A 10 8.54 2.57 -0.90
CA LEU A 10 7.43 2.19 -0.02
C LEU A 10 6.36 3.29 0.04
N SER A 11 6.77 4.54 0.14
CA SER A 11 5.86 5.71 0.11
C SER A 11 5.09 5.81 -1.22
N ALA A 12 5.79 5.62 -2.35
CA ALA A 12 5.16 5.60 -3.67
C ALA A 12 4.18 4.43 -3.81
N MET A 13 4.54 3.24 -3.33
CA MET A 13 3.67 2.06 -3.38
C MET A 13 2.41 2.25 -2.54
N MET A 14 2.50 2.82 -1.33
CA MET A 14 1.32 3.16 -0.52
C MET A 14 0.37 4.08 -1.27
N THR A 15 0.88 5.16 -1.85
CA THR A 15 0.08 6.12 -2.61
C THR A 15 -0.65 5.43 -3.77
N GLN A 16 0.07 4.57 -4.50
CA GLN A 16 -0.50 3.80 -5.61
C GLN A 16 -1.57 2.81 -5.14
N ALA A 17 -1.33 2.10 -4.03
CA ALA A 17 -2.22 1.11 -3.47
C ALA A 17 -3.51 1.74 -2.91
N GLU A 18 -3.41 2.87 -2.22
CA GLU A 18 -4.57 3.63 -1.72
C GLU A 18 -5.44 4.13 -2.88
N ALA A 19 -4.82 4.70 -3.92
CA ALA A 19 -5.54 5.14 -5.12
C ALA A 19 -6.22 3.97 -5.84
N CYS A 20 -5.53 2.83 -5.97
CA CYS A 20 -6.09 1.63 -6.60
C CYS A 20 -7.26 1.06 -5.77
N ALA A 21 -7.12 0.96 -4.45
CA ALA A 21 -8.19 0.51 -3.57
C ALA A 21 -9.43 1.40 -3.65
N ALA A 22 -9.23 2.72 -3.65
CA ALA A 22 -10.32 3.69 -3.77
C ALA A 22 -11.06 3.57 -5.11
N GLU A 23 -10.34 3.38 -6.21
CA GLU A 23 -10.96 3.20 -7.53
C GLU A 23 -11.67 1.85 -7.64
N CYS A 24 -11.02 0.75 -7.27
CA CYS A 24 -11.62 -0.58 -7.34
C CYS A 24 -12.87 -0.72 -6.46
N MET A 25 -12.90 -0.07 -5.29
CA MET A 25 -14.07 -0.11 -4.41
C MET A 25 -15.32 0.49 -5.06
N LYS A 26 -15.19 1.45 -6.01
CA LYS A 26 -16.32 2.01 -6.74
C LYS A 26 -17.07 0.97 -7.59
N TYR A 27 -16.42 -0.14 -7.90
CA TYR A 27 -16.96 -1.22 -8.75
C TYR A 27 -17.16 -2.53 -7.98
N ALA A 28 -16.94 -2.55 -6.67
CA ALA A 28 -16.97 -3.78 -5.86
C ALA A 28 -18.34 -4.49 -5.83
N ASP A 29 -19.43 -3.73 -6.01
CA ASP A 29 -20.79 -4.28 -6.07
C ASP A 29 -21.12 -4.89 -7.44
N MET A 30 -20.37 -4.53 -8.48
CA MET A 30 -20.57 -5.03 -9.86
C MET A 30 -19.59 -6.14 -10.22
N HIS A 31 -18.38 -6.11 -9.66
CA HIS A 31 -17.29 -7.01 -10.00
C HIS A 31 -16.59 -7.53 -8.74
N GLU A 32 -16.68 -8.84 -8.50
CA GLU A 32 -16.02 -9.48 -7.36
C GLU A 32 -14.50 -9.30 -7.41
N ASP A 33 -13.89 -9.33 -8.60
CA ASP A 33 -12.46 -9.08 -8.78
C ASP A 33 -12.07 -7.68 -8.29
N CYS A 34 -12.93 -6.68 -8.49
CA CYS A 34 -12.69 -5.33 -7.97
C CYS A 34 -12.79 -5.28 -6.45
N ARG A 35 -13.70 -6.05 -5.83
CA ARG A 35 -13.76 -6.19 -4.36
C ARG A 35 -12.49 -6.80 -3.80
N MET A 36 -12.00 -7.88 -4.41
CA MET A 36 -10.75 -8.54 -4.00
C MET A 36 -9.53 -7.65 -4.21
N CYS A 37 -9.45 -6.96 -5.35
CA CYS A 37 -8.37 -6.02 -5.63
C CYS A 37 -8.33 -4.90 -4.58
N ALA A 38 -9.48 -4.30 -4.26
CA ALA A 38 -9.56 -3.24 -3.26
C ALA A 38 -9.10 -3.70 -1.86
N GLU A 39 -9.41 -4.93 -1.48
CA GLU A 39 -8.96 -5.53 -0.21
C GLU A 39 -7.43 -5.74 -0.21
N VAL A 40 -6.89 -6.37 -1.24
CA VAL A 40 -5.45 -6.62 -1.36
C VAL A 40 -4.66 -5.32 -1.41
N CYS A 41 -5.16 -4.29 -2.10
CA CYS A 41 -4.52 -2.98 -2.14
C CYS A 41 -4.53 -2.28 -0.78
N ARG A 42 -5.60 -2.39 0.02
CA ARG A 42 -5.61 -1.88 1.41
C ARG A 42 -4.58 -2.59 2.27
N GLN A 43 -4.52 -3.93 2.20
CA GLN A 43 -3.54 -4.73 2.93
C GLN A 43 -2.11 -4.38 2.50
N CYS A 44 -1.88 -4.13 1.22
CA CYS A 44 -0.58 -3.70 0.71
C CYS A 44 -0.16 -2.34 1.28
N ALA A 45 -1.06 -1.36 1.31
CA ALA A 45 -0.78 -0.04 1.91
C ALA A 45 -0.44 -0.16 3.40
N MET A 46 -1.18 -0.97 4.16
CA MET A 46 -0.90 -1.26 5.57
C MET A 46 0.49 -1.90 5.74
N ALA A 47 0.80 -2.95 4.97
CA ALA A 47 2.09 -3.63 5.06
C ALA A 47 3.27 -2.72 4.71
N CYS A 48 3.12 -1.82 3.72
CA CYS A 48 4.15 -0.83 3.42
C CYS A 48 4.35 0.17 4.57
N SER A 49 3.27 0.59 5.24
CA SER A 49 3.34 1.45 6.42
C SER A 49 4.06 0.77 7.59
N GLU A 50 3.70 -0.48 7.89
CA GLU A 50 4.33 -1.29 8.93
C GLU A 50 5.81 -1.55 8.67
N MET A 51 6.18 -1.79 7.41
CA MET A 51 7.58 -1.94 7.01
C MET A 51 8.37 -0.64 7.23
N MET A 52 7.82 0.51 6.84
CA MET A 52 8.48 1.81 7.09
C MET A 52 8.64 2.13 8.58
N ALA A 53 7.63 1.80 9.41
CA ALA A 53 7.73 1.92 10.85
C ALA A 53 8.85 1.03 11.42
N SER A 54 8.88 -0.25 11.04
CA SER A 54 9.91 -1.20 11.48
C SER A 54 11.32 -0.79 11.07
N MET A 55 11.46 -0.21 9.87
CA MET A 55 12.73 0.32 9.39
C MET A 55 13.16 1.57 10.16
N SER A 56 12.22 2.42 10.60
CA SER A 56 12.51 3.60 11.41
C SER A 56 12.92 3.22 12.84
N ASP A 57 12.23 2.25 13.44
CA ASP A 57 12.55 1.72 14.78
C ASP A 57 13.93 1.05 14.81
N SER A 58 14.31 0.36 13.74
CA SER A 58 15.64 -0.26 13.61
C SER A 58 16.78 0.76 13.46
N MET A 59 16.46 2.05 13.24
CA MET A 59 17.42 3.14 13.10
C MET A 59 17.55 4.00 14.38
N ALA A 60 16.69 3.80 15.38
CA ALA A 60 16.75 4.46 16.68
C ALA A 60 17.75 3.77 17.62
#